data_AF-A0A4R4UJV7-F1
#
_entry.id   AF-A0A4R4UJV7-F1
#
_cell.length_a   1.000
_cell.length_b   1.000
_cell.length_c   1.000
_cell.angle_alpha   90.00
_cell.angle_beta   90.00
_cell.angle_gamma   90.00
#
_symmetry.space_group_name_H-M   'P 1'
#
loop_
_entity.id
_entity.type
_entity.pdbx_description
1 polymer ?
#
loop_
_entity_poly.entity_id
_entity_poly.type
_entity_poly.pdbx_seq_one_letter_code
_entity_poly.pdbx_strand_id
1 'polypeptide(L)'
;MDHEHHHAGVEQQDGRALTRSAISATAHCLTGCAIGEVLGMVIGTALGWGDLATIALAIALAFLFGYSLTIVPVLRAGVGLGAAIGVAFAADTLSITVMEIVDNLFMVLIPGAMDAGLVSWLFWVSLAAALAIAFVLTVPVNRVLIRRGKGHAVMHQYH
;
A
#
# COMPACT_ATOMS: atom_id res chain seq x y z
N MET A 1 5.24 23.23 -40.38
CA MET A 1 5.74 21.95 -39.85
C MET A 1 5.72 22.14 -38.34
N ASP A 2 4.55 22.05 -37.69
CA ASP A 2 4.39 22.59 -36.32
C ASP A 2 3.38 21.77 -35.47
N HIS A 3 3.33 20.44 -35.64
CA HIS A 3 2.44 19.56 -34.86
C HIS A 3 3.14 18.73 -33.77
N GLU A 4 4.47 18.81 -33.62
CA GLU A 4 5.21 17.96 -32.66
C GLU A 4 5.24 18.53 -31.22
N HIS A 5 4.98 19.83 -31.01
CA HIS A 5 5.08 20.44 -29.68
C HIS A 5 3.85 20.23 -28.78
N HIS A 6 2.70 19.83 -29.33
CA HIS A 6 1.47 19.62 -28.54
C HIS A 6 1.37 18.20 -27.94
N HIS A 7 2.00 17.18 -28.54
CA HIS A 7 1.91 15.80 -28.02
C HIS A 7 2.81 15.57 -26.79
N ALA A 8 3.98 16.20 -26.73
CA ALA A 8 4.92 16.05 -25.61
C ALA A 8 4.36 16.61 -24.28
N GLY A 9 3.55 17.69 -24.33
CA GLY A 9 2.95 18.30 -23.15
C GLY A 9 1.86 17.44 -22.50
N VAL A 10 1.03 16.77 -23.32
CA VAL A 10 -0.05 15.91 -22.85
C VAL A 10 0.50 14.63 -22.22
N GLU A 11 1.51 14.00 -22.84
CA GLU A 11 2.12 12.76 -22.34
C GLU A 11 2.85 12.99 -20.99
N GLN A 12 3.49 14.15 -20.82
CA GLN A 12 4.13 14.54 -19.56
C GLN A 12 3.12 14.88 -18.45
N GLN A 13 1.97 15.48 -18.80
CA GLN A 13 0.89 15.74 -17.84
C GLN A 13 0.26 14.44 -17.34
N ASP A 14 0.01 13.47 -18.23
CA ASP A 14 -0.50 12.15 -17.87
C ASP A 14 0.50 11.37 -17.00
N GLY A 15 1.79 11.44 -17.32
CA GLY A 15 2.85 10.82 -16.52
C GLY A 15 2.92 11.34 -15.09
N ARG A 16 2.77 12.66 -14.89
CA ARG A 16 2.77 13.28 -13.55
C ARG A 16 1.51 12.94 -12.76
N ALA A 17 0.34 12.96 -13.41
CA ALA A 17 -0.92 12.57 -12.77
C ALA A 17 -0.88 11.10 -12.31
N LEU A 18 -0.34 10.21 -13.14
CA LEU A 18 -0.15 8.79 -12.80
C LEU A 18 0.75 8.60 -11.56
N THR A 19 1.90 9.28 -11.51
CA THR A 19 2.80 9.20 -10.35
C THR A 19 2.13 9.71 -9.09
N ARG A 20 1.37 10.82 -9.17
CA ARG A 20 0.66 11.37 -8.02
C ARG A 20 -0.42 10.43 -7.50
N SER A 21 -1.18 9.78 -8.40
CA SER A 21 -2.16 8.76 -8.01
C SER A 21 -1.49 7.53 -7.38
N ALA A 22 -0.37 7.06 -7.92
CA ALA A 22 0.37 5.94 -7.35
C ALA A 22 0.86 6.25 -5.93
N ILE A 23 1.51 7.41 -5.73
CA ILE A 23 1.97 7.89 -4.42
C ILE A 23 0.80 7.96 -3.43
N SER A 24 -0.34 8.55 -3.85
CA SER A 24 -1.51 8.68 -2.99
C SER A 24 -2.08 7.32 -2.58
N ALA A 25 -2.19 6.38 -3.52
CA ALA A 25 -2.68 5.03 -3.23
C ALA A 25 -1.74 4.30 -2.27
N THR A 26 -0.42 4.36 -2.53
CA THR A 26 0.59 3.74 -1.66
C THR A 26 0.57 4.33 -0.24
N ALA A 27 0.48 5.65 -0.10
CA ALA A 27 0.42 6.30 1.22
C ALA A 27 -0.82 5.86 2.03
N HIS A 28 -1.94 5.66 1.34
CA HIS A 28 -3.19 5.23 1.96
C HIS A 28 -3.11 3.78 2.46
N CYS A 29 -2.56 2.87 1.64
CA CYS A 29 -2.29 1.49 2.05
C CYS A 29 -1.29 1.41 3.20
N LEU A 30 -0.20 2.19 3.12
CA LEU A 30 0.84 2.25 4.16
C LEU A 30 0.27 2.66 5.52
N THR A 31 -0.68 3.62 5.52
CA THR A 31 -1.35 4.06 6.75
C THR A 31 -2.14 2.91 7.39
N GLY A 32 -2.82 2.09 6.57
CA GLY A 32 -3.52 0.90 7.04
C GLY A 32 -2.59 -0.18 7.58
N CYS A 33 -1.47 -0.44 6.90
CA CYS A 33 -0.43 -1.38 7.35
C CYS A 33 0.12 -0.95 8.71
N ALA A 34 0.58 0.30 8.84
CA ALA A 34 1.13 0.82 10.09
C ALA A 34 0.13 0.71 11.27
N ILE A 35 -1.16 0.98 11.04
CA ILE A 35 -2.20 0.81 12.07
C ILE A 35 -2.35 -0.66 12.45
N GLY A 36 -2.42 -1.55 11.46
CA GLY A 36 -2.57 -2.99 11.68
C GLY A 36 -1.40 -3.60 12.44
N GLU A 37 -0.17 -3.23 12.08
CA GLU A 37 1.05 -3.70 12.72
C GLU A 37 1.13 -3.25 14.18
N VAL A 38 0.90 -1.97 14.45
CA VAL A 38 0.94 -1.46 15.82
C VAL A 38 -0.16 -2.10 16.67
N LEU A 39 -1.38 -2.23 16.16
CA LEU A 39 -2.47 -2.87 16.89
C LEU A 39 -2.21 -4.36 17.12
N GLY A 40 -1.69 -5.07 16.12
CA GLY A 40 -1.32 -6.48 16.24
C GLY A 40 -0.26 -6.68 17.32
N MET A 41 0.78 -5.84 17.34
CA MET A 41 1.82 -5.85 18.37
C MET A 41 1.26 -5.52 19.75
N VAL A 42 0.38 -4.53 19.88
CA VAL A 42 -0.26 -4.17 21.16
C VAL A 42 -1.07 -5.33 21.71
N ILE A 43 -1.90 -5.95 20.87
CA ILE A 43 -2.77 -7.06 21.27
C ILE A 43 -1.93 -8.31 21.60
N GLY A 44 -0.99 -8.67 20.74
CA GLY A 44 -0.11 -9.83 20.95
C GLY A 44 0.72 -9.68 22.23
N THR A 45 1.29 -8.50 22.47
CA THR A 45 2.04 -8.21 23.71
C THR A 45 1.16 -8.28 24.94
N ALA A 46 -0.05 -7.68 24.89
CA ALA A 46 -0.97 -7.67 26.03
C ALA A 46 -1.47 -9.08 26.40
N LEU A 47 -1.60 -9.96 25.41
CA LEU A 47 -2.03 -11.35 25.59
C LEU A 47 -0.87 -12.33 25.82
N GLY A 48 0.39 -11.86 25.79
CA GLY A 48 1.58 -12.68 25.98
C GLY A 48 1.81 -13.71 24.87
N TRP A 49 1.43 -13.38 23.63
CA TRP A 49 1.64 -14.23 22.47
C TRP A 49 3.10 -14.25 22.03
N GLY A 50 3.53 -15.36 21.45
CA GLY A 50 4.83 -15.44 20.78
C GLY A 50 4.82 -14.69 19.43
N ASP A 51 6.01 -14.35 18.95
CA ASP A 51 6.24 -13.54 17.75
C ASP A 51 5.40 -13.94 16.54
N LEU A 52 5.34 -15.25 16.24
CA LEU A 52 4.63 -15.75 15.07
C LEU A 52 3.12 -15.47 15.13
N ALA A 53 2.50 -15.61 16.30
CA ALA A 53 1.08 -15.34 16.47
C ALA A 53 0.79 -13.84 16.42
N THR A 54 1.68 -13.03 16.98
CA THR A 54 1.61 -11.56 16.92
C THR A 54 1.76 -11.05 15.49
N ILE A 55 2.72 -11.57 14.74
CA ILE A 55 2.93 -11.28 13.31
C ILE A 55 1.68 -11.65 12.49
N ALA A 56 1.14 -12.86 12.69
CA ALA A 56 -0.04 -13.30 11.95
C ALA A 56 -1.25 -12.37 12.20
N LEU A 57 -1.42 -11.90 13.44
CA LEU A 57 -2.47 -10.94 13.77
C LEU A 57 -2.21 -9.56 13.16
N ALA A 58 -0.97 -9.07 13.25
CA ALA A 58 -0.54 -7.80 12.63
C ALA A 58 -0.86 -7.79 11.13
N ILE A 59 -0.49 -8.85 10.40
CA ILE A 59 -0.78 -9.01 8.98
C ILE A 59 -2.30 -8.98 8.74
N ALA A 60 -3.08 -9.77 9.51
CA ALA A 60 -4.53 -9.81 9.34
C ALA A 60 -5.19 -8.44 9.56
N LEU A 61 -4.74 -7.69 10.57
CA LEU A 61 -5.24 -6.35 10.86
C LEU A 61 -4.77 -5.34 9.81
N ALA A 62 -3.55 -5.45 9.31
CA ALA A 62 -3.02 -4.58 8.27
C ALA A 62 -3.82 -4.70 6.97
N PHE A 63 -4.15 -5.93 6.54
CA PHE A 63 -5.07 -6.15 5.42
C PHE A 63 -6.46 -5.57 5.70
N LEU A 64 -7.00 -5.78 6.91
CA LEU A 64 -8.31 -5.25 7.28
C LEU A 64 -8.36 -3.72 7.22
N PHE A 65 -7.41 -3.04 7.87
CA PHE A 65 -7.35 -1.58 7.92
C PHE A 65 -6.93 -0.98 6.57
N GLY A 66 -5.97 -1.60 5.87
CA GLY A 66 -5.56 -1.22 4.52
C GLY A 66 -6.74 -1.22 3.56
N TYR A 67 -7.48 -2.32 3.45
CA TYR A 67 -8.67 -2.36 2.59
C TYR A 67 -9.77 -1.42 3.04
N SER A 68 -10.05 -1.37 4.34
CA SER A 68 -11.13 -0.50 4.87
C SER A 68 -10.85 0.96 4.55
N LEU A 69 -9.61 1.40 4.75
CA LEU A 69 -9.23 2.76 4.41
C LEU A 69 -9.31 3.00 2.91
N THR A 70 -8.84 2.10 2.05
CA THR A 70 -8.82 2.34 0.60
C THR A 70 -10.22 2.26 -0.05
N ILE A 71 -11.08 1.36 0.41
CA ILE A 71 -12.40 1.12 -0.19
C ILE A 71 -13.47 2.12 0.28
N VAL A 72 -13.44 2.55 1.55
CA VAL A 72 -14.47 3.43 2.11
C VAL A 72 -14.62 4.77 1.34
N PRO A 73 -13.55 5.49 0.96
CA PRO A 73 -13.65 6.71 0.16
C PRO A 73 -14.22 6.46 -1.23
N VAL A 74 -13.86 5.34 -1.86
CA VAL A 74 -14.31 4.97 -3.21
C VAL A 74 -15.82 4.69 -3.21
N LEU A 75 -16.31 3.97 -2.22
CA LEU A 75 -17.75 3.73 -2.04
C LEU A 75 -18.51 5.01 -1.73
N ARG A 76 -17.94 5.90 -0.90
CA ARG A 76 -18.53 7.22 -0.60
C ARG A 76 -18.59 8.15 -1.81
N ALA A 77 -17.69 7.99 -2.78
CA ALA A 77 -17.69 8.74 -4.03
C ALA A 77 -18.74 8.24 -5.06
N GLY A 78 -19.54 7.23 -4.72
CA GLY A 78 -20.61 6.72 -5.59
C GLY A 78 -20.11 5.91 -6.79
N VAL A 79 -18.84 5.51 -6.80
CA VAL A 79 -18.29 4.65 -7.85
C VAL A 79 -18.90 3.26 -7.72
N GLY A 80 -19.57 2.78 -8.78
CA GLY A 80 -20.21 1.47 -8.81
C GLY A 80 -19.22 0.35 -8.49
N LEU A 81 -19.55 -0.46 -7.47
CA LEU A 81 -18.79 -1.62 -6.98
C LEU A 81 -18.19 -2.48 -8.12
N GLY A 82 -18.92 -2.72 -9.21
CA GLY A 82 -18.48 -3.59 -10.31
C GLY A 82 -17.25 -3.10 -11.10
N ALA A 83 -17.06 -1.80 -11.30
CA ALA A 83 -15.93 -1.25 -12.05
C ALA A 83 -14.70 -0.99 -11.15
N ALA A 84 -14.93 -0.75 -9.86
CA ALA A 84 -13.89 -0.50 -8.86
C ALA A 84 -13.26 -1.77 -8.30
N ILE A 85 -13.98 -2.90 -8.22
CA ILE A 85 -13.52 -4.09 -7.50
C ILE A 85 -12.51 -4.95 -8.29
N GLY A 86 -12.42 -4.87 -9.61
CA GLY A 86 -11.52 -5.78 -10.35
C GLY A 86 -10.04 -5.40 -10.19
N VAL A 87 -9.62 -4.40 -10.96
CA VAL A 87 -8.20 -4.03 -11.09
C VAL A 87 -7.71 -3.21 -9.89
N ALA A 88 -8.54 -2.34 -9.30
CA ALA A 88 -8.12 -1.53 -8.16
C ALA A 88 -7.99 -2.38 -6.88
N PHE A 89 -8.93 -3.30 -6.64
CA PHE A 89 -8.83 -4.23 -5.51
C PHE A 89 -7.60 -5.15 -5.65
N ALA A 90 -7.37 -5.72 -6.85
CA ALA A 90 -6.17 -6.52 -7.10
C ALA A 90 -4.88 -5.70 -6.93
N ALA A 91 -4.91 -4.41 -7.28
CA ALA A 91 -3.80 -3.50 -7.06
C ALA A 91 -3.55 -3.23 -5.58
N ASP A 92 -4.61 -3.04 -4.78
CA ASP A 92 -4.52 -2.84 -3.34
C ASP A 92 -4.06 -4.12 -2.62
N THR A 93 -4.58 -5.29 -3.02
CA THR A 93 -4.11 -6.59 -2.50
C THR A 93 -2.63 -6.78 -2.76
N LEU A 94 -2.18 -6.51 -3.98
CA LEU A 94 -0.77 -6.64 -4.34
C LEU A 94 0.07 -5.61 -3.57
N SER A 95 -0.42 -4.38 -3.43
CA SER A 95 0.26 -3.32 -2.65
C SER A 95 0.49 -3.76 -1.20
N ILE A 96 -0.58 -4.15 -0.53
CA ILE A 96 -0.54 -4.57 0.88
C ILE A 96 0.33 -5.81 1.01
N THR A 97 0.21 -6.79 0.11
CA THR A 97 1.05 -8.00 0.14
C THR A 97 2.54 -7.66 0.04
N VAL A 98 2.93 -6.75 -0.87
CA VAL A 98 4.32 -6.33 -1.01
C VAL A 98 4.80 -5.61 0.24
N MET A 99 3.98 -4.70 0.80
CA MET A 99 4.30 -3.98 2.03
C MET A 99 4.50 -4.95 3.20
N GLU A 100 3.53 -5.84 3.46
CA GLU A 100 3.60 -6.81 4.55
C GLU A 100 4.82 -7.73 4.46
N ILE A 101 5.16 -8.19 3.25
CA ILE A 101 6.35 -9.03 3.06
C ILE A 101 7.61 -8.24 3.43
N VAL A 102 7.71 -7.00 2.97
CA VAL A 102 8.88 -6.15 3.25
C VAL A 102 8.96 -5.80 4.74
N ASP A 103 7.84 -5.43 5.34
CA ASP A 103 7.79 -4.96 6.72
C ASP A 103 8.11 -6.08 7.72
N ASN A 104 7.46 -7.24 7.57
CA ASN A 104 7.73 -8.40 8.41
C ASN A 104 9.14 -8.95 8.18
N LEU A 105 9.66 -8.92 6.95
CA LEU A 105 11.04 -9.33 6.68
C LEU A 105 12.03 -8.41 7.39
N PHE A 106 11.82 -7.09 7.35
CA PHE A 106 12.67 -6.13 8.05
C PHE A 106 12.63 -6.32 9.56
N MET A 107 11.43 -6.51 10.13
CA MET A 107 11.26 -6.70 11.58
C MET A 107 11.89 -8.00 12.08
N VAL A 108 11.88 -9.07 11.27
CA VAL A 108 12.56 -10.35 11.60
C VAL A 108 14.07 -10.26 11.41
N LEU A 109 14.55 -9.53 10.39
CA LEU A 109 15.99 -9.42 10.10
C LEU A 109 16.73 -8.50 11.06
N ILE A 110 16.07 -7.52 11.69
CA ILE A 110 16.68 -6.64 12.68
C ILE A 110 16.68 -7.35 14.04
N PRO A 111 17.84 -7.82 14.55
CA PRO A 111 17.90 -8.58 15.78
C PRO A 111 17.41 -7.73 16.96
N GLY A 112 16.47 -8.28 17.73
CA GLY A 112 15.91 -7.63 18.91
C GLY A 112 14.88 -6.53 18.61
N ALA A 113 14.47 -6.28 17.36
CA ALA A 113 13.40 -5.33 17.06
C ALA A 113 12.05 -5.77 17.63
N MET A 114 11.74 -7.07 17.49
CA MET A 114 10.55 -7.71 18.06
C MET A 114 10.65 -7.82 19.59
N ASP A 115 11.81 -8.28 20.11
CA ASP A 115 12.05 -8.47 21.55
C ASP A 115 12.06 -7.16 22.35
N ALA A 116 12.51 -6.06 21.75
CA ALA A 116 12.58 -4.76 22.44
C ALA A 116 11.19 -4.15 22.71
N GLY A 117 10.17 -4.61 21.99
CA GLY A 117 8.77 -4.25 22.23
C GLY A 117 8.42 -2.78 21.99
N LEU A 118 7.13 -2.45 22.16
CA LEU A 118 6.52 -1.15 21.84
C LEU A 118 7.10 0.04 22.61
N VAL A 119 7.79 -0.20 23.73
CA VAL A 119 8.40 0.85 24.56
C VAL A 119 9.81 1.23 24.10
N SER A 120 10.39 0.45 23.19
CA SER A 120 11.76 0.66 22.72
C SER A 120 11.81 1.57 21.51
N TRP A 121 12.77 2.51 21.53
CA TRP A 121 13.10 3.32 20.36
C TRP A 121 13.54 2.46 19.16
N LEU A 122 14.17 1.32 19.41
CA LEU A 122 14.61 0.39 18.37
C LEU A 122 13.42 -0.15 17.56
N PHE A 123 12.31 -0.49 18.22
CA PHE A 123 11.09 -0.94 17.55
C PHE A 123 10.55 0.14 16.61
N TRP A 124 10.38 1.37 17.10
CA TRP A 124 9.80 2.46 16.31
C TRP A 124 10.68 2.89 15.13
N VAL A 125 12.00 2.92 15.31
CA VAL A 125 12.93 3.20 14.19
C VAL A 125 12.93 2.08 13.17
N SER A 126 12.89 0.83 13.62
CA SER A 126 12.84 -0.35 12.72
C SER A 126 11.55 -0.35 11.91
N LEU A 127 10.41 -0.12 12.57
CA LEU A 127 9.10 -0.01 11.93
C LEU A 127 9.06 1.16 10.92
N ALA A 128 9.55 2.34 11.29
CA ALA A 128 9.59 3.49 10.39
C ALA A 128 10.49 3.23 9.17
N ALA A 129 11.64 2.56 9.36
CA ALA A 129 12.54 2.19 8.28
C ALA A 129 11.91 1.15 7.34
N ALA A 130 11.25 0.14 7.91
CA ALA A 130 10.52 -0.88 7.18
C ALA A 130 9.44 -0.24 6.28
N LEU A 131 8.55 0.57 6.88
CA LEU A 131 7.49 1.27 6.17
C LEU A 131 8.02 2.20 5.07
N ALA A 132 9.14 2.89 5.30
CA ALA A 132 9.76 3.73 4.29
C ALA A 132 10.26 2.93 3.08
N ILE A 133 10.86 1.76 3.33
CA ILE A 133 11.35 0.87 2.27
C ILE A 133 10.17 0.23 1.53
N ALA A 134 9.17 -0.26 2.26
CA ALA A 134 7.92 -0.78 1.71
C ALA A 134 7.24 0.26 0.80
N PHE A 135 7.18 1.52 1.22
CA PHE A 135 6.64 2.61 0.42
C PHE A 135 7.42 2.81 -0.89
N VAL A 136 8.76 2.94 -0.82
CA VAL A 136 9.62 3.14 -2.01
C VAL A 136 9.47 1.99 -3.01
N LEU A 137 9.36 0.75 -2.53
CA LEU A 137 9.20 -0.43 -3.37
C LEU A 137 7.78 -0.57 -3.95
N THR A 138 6.76 -0.10 -3.24
CA THR A 138 5.36 -0.28 -3.64
C THR A 138 4.85 0.83 -4.58
N VAL A 139 5.36 2.06 -4.49
CA VAL A 139 5.02 3.14 -5.45
C VAL A 139 5.16 2.72 -6.92
N PRO A 140 6.28 2.11 -7.38
CA PRO A 140 6.42 1.69 -8.78
C PRO A 140 5.43 0.57 -9.15
N VAL A 141 5.14 -0.34 -8.22
CA VAL A 141 4.12 -1.41 -8.40
C VAL A 141 2.76 -0.77 -8.70
N ASN A 142 2.35 0.19 -7.88
CA ASN A 142 1.05 0.88 -8.02
C ASN A 142 0.99 1.70 -9.29
N ARG A 143 2.10 2.34 -9.67
CA ARG A 143 2.20 3.09 -10.92
C ARG A 143 1.99 2.20 -12.14
N VAL A 144 2.59 1.00 -12.17
CA VAL A 144 2.42 0.04 -13.27
C VAL A 144 0.98 -0.46 -13.35
N LEU A 145 0.37 -0.80 -12.20
CA LEU A 145 -1.01 -1.30 -12.14
C LEU A 145 -2.02 -0.24 -12.60
N ILE A 146 -1.90 1.00 -12.12
CA ILE A 146 -2.78 2.10 -12.52
C ILE A 146 -2.60 2.39 -14.03
N ARG A 147 -1.36 2.37 -14.54
CA ARG A 147 -1.11 2.55 -15.98
C ARG A 147 -1.77 1.45 -16.82
N ARG A 148 -1.71 0.19 -16.39
CA ARG A 148 -2.40 -0.94 -17.06
C ARG A 148 -3.92 -0.81 -16.98
N GLY A 149 -4.47 -0.40 -15.83
CA GLY A 149 -5.90 -0.13 -15.66
C GLY A 149 -6.41 0.97 -16.59
N LYS A 150 -5.67 2.08 -16.73
CA LYS A 150 -5.98 3.13 -17.72
C LYS A 150 -5.86 2.62 -19.16
N GLY A 151 -4.85 1.81 -19.47
CA GLY A 151 -4.68 1.19 -20.79
C GLY A 151 -5.89 0.36 -21.20
N HIS A 152 -6.44 -0.45 -20.28
CA HIS A 152 -7.65 -1.23 -20.54
C HIS A 152 -8.91 -0.36 -20.65
N ALA A 153 -9.06 0.68 -19.83
CA ALA A 153 -10.18 1.60 -19.90
C ALA A 153 -10.22 2.41 -21.21
N VAL A 154 -9.05 2.85 -21.70
CA VAL A 154 -8.92 3.56 -22.98
C VAL A 154 -9.24 2.64 -24.16
N MET A 155 -8.75 1.38 -24.14
CA MET A 155 -9.04 0.41 -25.21
C MET A 155 -10.54 0.07 -25.31
N HIS A 156 -11.28 0.07 -24.20
CA HIS A 156 -12.73 -0.14 -24.20
C HIS A 156 -13.55 1.01 -24.81
N GLN A 157 -12.98 2.22 -24.97
CA GLN A 157 -13.66 3.32 -25.65
C GLN A 157 -13.59 3.22 -27.19
N TYR A 158 -12.81 2.27 -27.72
CA TYR A 158 -12.61 2.07 -29.16
C TYR A 158 -13.34 0.82 -29.71
N HIS A 159 -14.22 0.20 -28.94
CA HIS A 159 -15.07 -0.92 -29.33
C HIS A 159 -16.52 -0.67 -28.94
#